data_AF-A0A934FY35-F1
#
_entry.id   AF-A0A934FY35-F1
#
_cell.length_a   1.000
_cell.length_b   1.000
_cell.length_c   1.000
_cell.angle_alpha   90.00
_cell.angle_beta   90.00
_cell.angle_gamma   90.00
#
_symmetry.space_group_name_H-M   'P 1'
#
loop_
_entity.id
_entity.type
_entity.pdbx_description
1 polymer ?
#
loop_
_entity_poly.entity_id
_entity_poly.type
_entity_poly.pdbx_seq_one_letter_code
_entity_poly.pdbx_strand_id
1 'polypeptide(L)'
;MFKLLSRFAFCAALAAPLSAQACSDLDVTGGAPGTTLTFTLSGATPLSPALMVVGPTTGTTTIVLGPLSFELGLAQPFAVLSLGMTDLTGAASLALPIPNAPLPPVALNAQAVTLGFSFGGGPPGLTACTSDVAAFTVGG
;
A
#
# COMPACT_ATOMS: atom_id res chain seq x y z
N MET A 1 -49.23 16.22 -35.40
CA MET A 1 -47.79 16.05 -35.71
C MET A 1 -47.00 16.73 -34.59
N PHE A 2 -46.82 16.05 -33.47
CA PHE A 2 -46.20 16.59 -32.25
C PHE A 2 -44.80 15.99 -32.08
N LYS A 3 -43.80 16.87 -31.99
CA LYS A 3 -42.37 16.58 -31.99
C LYS A 3 -41.91 15.94 -30.68
N LEU A 4 -41.19 14.83 -30.81
CA LEU A 4 -40.28 14.22 -29.83
C LEU A 4 -39.27 15.28 -29.33
N LEU A 5 -39.18 15.50 -28.01
CA LEU A 5 -37.98 16.00 -27.34
C LEU A 5 -37.78 15.14 -26.10
N SER A 6 -36.80 14.23 -26.14
CA SER A 6 -35.36 14.48 -25.97
C SER A 6 -35.00 14.17 -24.52
N ARG A 7 -34.54 12.93 -24.33
CA ARG A 7 -34.04 12.40 -23.08
C ARG A 7 -32.65 12.99 -22.83
N PHE A 8 -32.53 13.88 -21.85
CA PHE A 8 -31.26 14.20 -21.21
C PHE A 8 -31.26 13.58 -19.81
N ALA A 9 -30.88 12.31 -19.73
CA ALA A 9 -30.50 11.70 -18.46
C ALA A 9 -29.03 12.07 -18.21
N PHE A 10 -28.84 13.00 -17.29
CA PHE A 10 -27.57 13.49 -16.77
C PHE A 10 -26.84 12.32 -16.10
N CYS A 11 -25.84 11.75 -16.79
CA CYS A 11 -24.97 10.73 -16.22
C CYS A 11 -24.04 11.43 -15.22
N ALA A 12 -24.39 11.40 -13.94
CA ALA A 12 -23.54 11.86 -12.86
C ALA A 12 -22.34 10.90 -12.75
N ALA A 13 -21.27 11.20 -13.47
CA ALA A 13 -19.98 10.58 -13.25
C ALA A 13 -19.51 10.98 -11.84
N LEU A 14 -19.62 10.06 -10.88
CA LEU A 14 -18.90 10.14 -9.63
C LEU A 14 -17.41 10.22 -9.98
N ALA A 15 -16.82 11.40 -9.87
CA ALA A 15 -15.38 11.56 -9.81
C ALA A 15 -14.93 10.95 -8.47
N ALA A 16 -14.68 9.64 -8.46
CA ALA A 16 -13.91 9.03 -7.40
C ALA A 16 -12.54 9.75 -7.37
N PRO A 17 -12.01 10.11 -6.19
CA PRO A 17 -10.64 10.60 -6.12
C PRO A 17 -9.75 9.51 -6.72
N LEU A 18 -8.94 9.86 -7.74
CA LEU A 18 -7.87 8.98 -8.18
C LEU A 18 -6.94 8.83 -6.97
N SER A 19 -7.10 7.75 -6.22
CA SER A 19 -6.09 7.28 -5.28
C SER A 19 -4.78 7.21 -6.05
N ALA A 20 -3.69 7.75 -5.48
CA ALA A 20 -2.34 7.51 -5.98
C ALA A 20 -2.24 6.06 -6.45
N GLN A 21 -2.01 5.86 -7.75
CA GLN A 21 -2.24 4.58 -8.41
C GLN A 21 -1.30 3.55 -7.78
N ALA A 22 -1.86 2.60 -7.02
CA ALA A 22 -1.09 1.50 -6.48
C ALA A 22 -0.45 0.74 -7.63
N CYS A 23 0.85 0.48 -7.51
CA CYS A 23 1.65 -0.20 -8.54
C CYS A 23 2.20 -1.54 -8.05
N SER A 24 1.85 -1.94 -6.84
CA SER A 24 2.10 -3.25 -6.28
C SER A 24 0.92 -3.68 -5.41
N ASP A 25 0.82 -4.96 -5.11
CA ASP A 25 -0.22 -5.53 -4.27
C ASP A 25 0.38 -5.97 -2.92
N LEU A 26 -0.30 -5.70 -1.81
CA LEU A 26 0.08 -6.15 -0.48
C LEU A 26 -1.00 -7.07 0.11
N ASP A 27 -0.66 -8.34 0.31
CA ASP A 27 -1.51 -9.31 0.98
C ASP A 27 -1.07 -9.52 2.44
N VAL A 28 -2.05 -9.68 3.35
CA VAL A 28 -1.81 -9.86 4.78
C VAL A 28 -2.63 -11.03 5.30
N THR A 29 -1.95 -12.02 5.90
CA THR A 29 -2.58 -13.24 6.41
C THR A 29 -2.15 -13.57 7.84
N GLY A 30 -3.01 -14.27 8.60
CA GLY A 30 -2.76 -14.63 9.99
C GLY A 30 -3.20 -13.54 10.98
N GLY A 31 -2.47 -13.39 12.09
CA GLY A 31 -2.71 -12.35 13.10
C GLY A 31 -3.36 -12.83 14.39
N ALA A 32 -3.87 -14.06 14.44
CA ALA A 32 -4.41 -14.67 15.67
C ALA A 32 -3.29 -15.02 16.68
N PRO A 33 -3.57 -15.06 18.00
CA PRO A 33 -2.58 -15.46 18.99
C PRO A 33 -1.96 -16.83 18.72
N GLY A 34 -0.65 -16.93 18.85
CA GLY A 34 0.09 -18.17 18.58
C GLY A 34 0.25 -18.51 17.10
N THR A 35 -0.19 -17.64 16.18
CA THR A 35 0.01 -17.81 14.72
C THR A 35 1.09 -16.86 14.18
N THR A 36 1.39 -16.98 12.90
CA THR A 36 2.30 -16.09 12.19
C THR A 36 1.50 -15.08 11.38
N LEU A 37 1.75 -13.80 11.59
CA LEU A 37 1.28 -12.72 10.72
C LEU A 37 2.25 -12.60 9.54
N THR A 38 1.74 -12.76 8.33
CA THR A 38 2.55 -12.74 7.09
C THR A 38 2.10 -11.60 6.20
N PHE A 39 3.06 -10.79 5.78
CA PHE A 39 2.89 -9.73 4.79
C PHE A 39 3.57 -10.18 3.50
N THR A 40 2.86 -10.14 2.38
CA THR A 40 3.37 -10.52 1.07
C THR A 40 3.16 -9.38 0.10
N LEU A 41 4.26 -8.81 -0.38
CA LEU A 41 4.29 -7.81 -1.43
C LEU A 41 4.51 -8.50 -2.77
N SER A 42 3.75 -8.13 -3.79
CA SER A 42 3.92 -8.59 -5.18
C SER A 42 3.76 -7.47 -6.20
N GLY A 43 4.36 -7.62 -7.38
CA GLY A 43 4.23 -6.66 -8.48
C GLY A 43 5.02 -5.37 -8.31
N ALA A 44 5.85 -5.26 -7.26
CA ALA A 44 6.65 -4.06 -7.03
C ALA A 44 7.88 -3.99 -7.97
N THR A 45 8.65 -2.91 -7.86
CA THR A 45 9.88 -2.78 -8.67
C THR A 45 10.87 -3.87 -8.25
N PRO A 46 11.43 -4.68 -9.17
CA PRO A 46 12.41 -5.70 -8.84
C PRO A 46 13.70 -5.13 -8.22
N LEU A 47 14.37 -5.93 -7.40
CA LEU A 47 15.68 -5.61 -6.80
C LEU A 47 15.71 -4.24 -6.09
N SER A 48 14.61 -3.85 -5.48
CA SER A 48 14.42 -2.54 -4.86
C SER A 48 14.14 -2.68 -3.36
N PRO A 49 14.61 -1.75 -2.51
CA PRO A 49 14.26 -1.75 -1.11
C PRO A 49 12.75 -1.58 -0.93
N ALA A 50 12.18 -2.42 -0.07
CA ALA A 50 10.78 -2.44 0.30
C ALA A 50 10.60 -2.08 1.78
N LEU A 51 9.73 -1.12 2.02
CA LEU A 51 9.30 -0.67 3.34
C LEU A 51 7.82 -0.95 3.50
N MET A 52 7.39 -1.24 4.71
CA MET A 52 5.99 -1.38 5.09
C MET A 52 5.65 -0.33 6.11
N VAL A 53 4.56 0.37 5.89
CA VAL A 53 3.99 1.36 6.79
C VAL A 53 2.75 0.74 7.43
N VAL A 54 2.65 0.81 8.76
CA VAL A 54 1.53 0.24 9.52
C VAL A 54 0.94 1.29 10.44
N GLY A 55 -0.37 1.49 10.39
CA GLY A 55 -1.07 2.46 11.22
C GLY A 55 -2.53 2.10 11.49
N PRO A 56 -3.14 2.68 12.54
CA PRO A 56 -4.53 2.40 12.91
C PRO A 56 -5.54 3.12 12.00
N THR A 57 -5.12 4.15 11.26
CA THR A 57 -6.04 5.08 10.57
C THR A 57 -5.67 5.22 9.11
N THR A 58 -6.63 4.95 8.23
CA THR A 58 -6.52 5.25 6.80
C THR A 58 -6.64 6.76 6.57
N GLY A 59 -5.97 7.27 5.55
CA GLY A 59 -5.97 8.70 5.24
C GLY A 59 -4.95 9.01 4.15
N THR A 60 -4.58 10.28 3.98
CA THR A 60 -3.54 10.64 3.00
C THR A 60 -2.40 11.33 3.72
N THR A 61 -1.19 10.77 3.59
CA THR A 61 0.05 11.42 4.06
C THR A 61 1.02 11.52 2.91
N THR A 62 1.40 12.75 2.54
CA THR A 62 2.45 12.98 1.54
C THR A 62 3.83 12.86 2.19
N ILE A 63 4.66 12.00 1.64
CA ILE A 63 6.07 11.84 2.03
C ILE A 63 6.94 12.52 0.99
N VAL A 64 7.83 13.40 1.45
CA VAL A 64 8.78 14.13 0.61
C VAL A 64 10.20 13.69 0.98
N LEU A 65 10.88 13.01 0.05
CA LEU A 65 12.26 12.55 0.18
C LEU A 65 13.12 13.20 -0.90
N GLY A 66 13.52 14.44 -0.67
CA GLY A 66 14.31 15.22 -1.62
C GLY A 66 13.54 15.44 -2.93
N PRO A 67 14.03 14.97 -4.10
CA PRO A 67 13.33 15.12 -5.37
C PRO A 67 12.13 14.17 -5.54
N LEU A 68 11.95 13.20 -4.64
CA LEU A 68 10.83 12.27 -4.66
C LEU A 68 9.70 12.74 -3.74
N SER A 69 8.47 12.67 -4.24
CA SER A 69 7.25 12.81 -3.45
C SER A 69 6.28 11.67 -3.78
N PHE A 70 5.69 11.06 -2.76
CA PHE A 70 4.65 10.05 -2.93
C PHE A 70 3.62 10.15 -1.80
N GLU A 71 2.44 9.58 -2.02
CA GLU A 71 1.35 9.60 -1.06
C GLU A 71 1.14 8.22 -0.45
N LEU A 72 0.98 8.19 0.87
CA LEU A 72 0.53 7.03 1.62
C LEU A 72 -0.98 7.12 1.83
N GLY A 73 -1.66 5.98 1.74
CA GLY A 73 -3.06 5.77 2.09
C GLY A 73 -3.30 5.63 3.61
N LEU A 74 -2.34 6.08 4.43
CA LEU A 74 -2.38 6.04 5.89
C LEU A 74 -2.22 7.45 6.46
N ALA A 75 -2.98 7.76 7.51
CA ALA A 75 -2.79 8.97 8.30
C ALA A 75 -1.75 8.71 9.40
N GLN A 76 -1.01 9.75 9.79
CA GLN A 76 -0.17 9.69 11.00
C GLN A 76 -1.06 9.55 12.26
N PRO A 77 -0.62 8.81 13.30
CA PRO A 77 0.69 8.16 13.44
C PRO A 77 0.74 6.77 12.78
N PHE A 78 1.91 6.43 12.23
CA PHE A 78 2.22 5.10 11.71
C PHE A 78 3.65 4.68 12.07
N ALA A 79 3.90 3.37 12.08
CA ALA A 79 5.21 2.78 12.20
C ALA A 79 5.74 2.35 10.82
N VAL A 80 7.05 2.40 10.63
CA VAL A 80 7.71 1.93 9.41
C VAL A 80 8.54 0.70 9.76
N LEU A 81 8.37 -0.36 8.99
CA LEU A 81 9.04 -1.65 9.11
C LEU A 81 9.73 -1.95 7.77
N SER A 82 10.89 -2.61 7.81
CA SER A 82 11.56 -3.05 6.58
C SER A 82 11.00 -4.40 6.13
N LEU A 83 10.63 -4.52 4.86
CA LEU A 83 10.34 -5.80 4.20
C LEU A 83 11.60 -6.40 3.53
N GLY A 84 12.71 -5.65 3.51
CA GLY A 84 13.95 -6.07 2.87
C GLY A 84 14.06 -5.60 1.42
N MET A 85 14.60 -6.45 0.56
CA MET A 85 14.74 -6.20 -0.88
C MET A 85 13.75 -7.06 -1.64
N THR A 86 13.11 -6.50 -2.66
CA THR A 86 12.30 -7.28 -3.59
C THR A 86 13.18 -8.19 -4.45
N ASP A 87 12.66 -9.35 -4.81
CA ASP A 87 13.33 -10.28 -5.72
C ASP A 87 13.23 -9.85 -7.19
N LEU A 88 13.66 -10.72 -8.12
CA LEU A 88 13.60 -10.46 -9.56
C LEU A 88 12.16 -10.35 -10.11
N THR A 89 11.17 -10.83 -9.36
CA THR A 89 9.75 -10.75 -9.71
C THR A 89 9.05 -9.57 -9.05
N GLY A 90 9.76 -8.79 -8.23
CA GLY A 90 9.17 -7.68 -7.47
C GLY A 90 8.45 -8.14 -6.20
N ALA A 91 8.74 -9.33 -5.69
CA ALA A 91 8.12 -9.87 -4.50
C ALA A 91 8.99 -9.69 -3.25
N ALA A 92 8.37 -9.47 -2.09
CA ALA A 92 9.02 -9.47 -0.78
C ALA A 92 8.03 -9.98 0.27
N SER A 93 8.50 -10.61 1.33
CA SER A 93 7.63 -11.06 2.42
C SER A 93 8.26 -10.90 3.79
N LEU A 94 7.42 -10.66 4.79
CA LEU A 94 7.79 -10.56 6.19
C LEU A 94 6.83 -11.40 7.04
N ALA A 95 7.40 -12.26 7.86
CA ALA A 95 6.67 -13.11 8.80
C ALA A 95 6.99 -12.69 10.23
N LEU A 96 5.96 -12.35 11.00
CA LEU A 96 6.07 -11.95 12.41
C LEU A 96 5.30 -12.95 13.29
N PRO A 97 5.97 -13.60 14.26
CA PRO A 97 5.28 -14.47 15.20
C PRO A 97 4.42 -13.64 16.16
N ILE A 98 3.14 -14.00 16.27
CA ILE A 98 2.23 -13.38 17.23
C ILE A 98 2.31 -14.19 18.54
N PRO A 99 2.66 -13.54 19.68
CA PRO A 99 2.71 -14.22 20.97
C PRO A 99 1.40 -14.95 21.27
N ASN A 100 1.50 -16.15 21.84
CA ASN A 100 0.34 -16.86 22.37
C ASN A 100 -0.05 -16.27 23.74
N ALA A 101 -0.43 -15.00 23.75
CA ALA A 101 -0.91 -14.28 24.92
C ALA A 101 -2.29 -13.69 24.60
N PRO A 102 -3.20 -13.57 25.59
CA PRO A 102 -4.47 -12.88 25.40
C PRO A 102 -4.18 -11.40 25.13
N LEU A 103 -4.19 -11.02 23.86
CA LEU A 103 -4.03 -9.65 23.41
C LEU A 103 -5.39 -9.16 22.91
N PRO A 104 -5.86 -7.98 23.34
CA PRO A 104 -7.03 -7.36 22.76
C PRO A 104 -6.88 -7.28 21.23
N PRO A 105 -7.94 -7.55 20.45
CA PRO A 105 -7.87 -7.42 19.01
C PRO A 105 -7.62 -5.95 18.63
N VAL A 106 -6.60 -5.72 17.81
CA VAL A 106 -6.24 -4.40 17.28
C VAL A 106 -6.40 -4.40 15.78
N ALA A 107 -7.30 -3.56 15.27
CA ALA A 107 -7.46 -3.31 13.85
C ALA A 107 -6.36 -2.35 13.36
N LEU A 108 -5.65 -2.75 12.32
CA LEU A 108 -4.54 -2.01 11.72
C LEU A 108 -4.67 -2.02 10.21
N ASN A 109 -3.93 -1.12 9.57
CA ASN A 109 -3.81 -1.02 8.13
C ASN A 109 -2.33 -1.01 7.77
N ALA A 110 -1.96 -1.71 6.71
CA ALA A 110 -0.60 -1.75 6.19
C ALA A 110 -0.56 -1.24 4.74
N GLN A 111 0.55 -0.63 4.36
CA GLN A 111 0.84 -0.27 2.98
C GLN A 111 2.34 -0.43 2.73
N ALA A 112 2.72 -1.03 1.62
CA ALA A 112 4.11 -1.16 1.22
C ALA A 112 4.54 0.01 0.33
N VAL A 113 5.83 0.34 0.40
CA VAL A 113 6.50 1.34 -0.44
C VAL A 113 7.80 0.73 -0.93
N THR A 114 8.04 0.79 -2.23
CA THR A 114 9.33 0.43 -2.83
C THR A 114 9.96 1.63 -3.50
N LEU A 115 11.30 1.71 -3.42
CA LEU A 115 12.08 2.79 -4.03
C LEU A 115 12.96 2.21 -5.14
N GLY A 116 12.64 2.54 -6.39
CA GLY A 116 13.40 2.12 -7.55
C GLY A 116 14.50 3.12 -7.91
N PHE A 117 15.63 2.59 -8.39
CA PHE A 117 16.72 3.37 -8.97
C PHE A 117 16.91 2.93 -10.42
N SER A 118 16.89 3.88 -11.36
CA SER A 118 17.18 3.60 -12.77
C SER A 118 18.49 4.26 -13.18
N PHE A 119 19.39 3.47 -13.77
CA PHE A 119 20.72 3.90 -14.24
C PHE A 119 20.89 3.76 -15.76
N GLY A 120 19.79 3.71 -16.50
CA GLY A 120 19.82 3.45 -17.94
C GLY A 120 20.26 4.67 -18.75
N GLY A 121 21.55 4.73 -19.14
CA GLY A 121 22.12 5.57 -20.23
C GLY A 121 21.98 7.10 -20.13
N GLY A 122 21.13 7.60 -19.24
CA GLY A 122 20.86 9.00 -18.96
C GLY A 122 21.01 9.32 -17.47
N PRO A 123 20.48 10.46 -17.01
CA PRO A 123 20.55 10.85 -15.60
C PRO A 123 19.90 9.77 -14.71
N PRO A 124 20.48 9.47 -13.54
CA PRO A 124 19.89 8.52 -12.60
C PRO A 124 18.48 8.97 -12.21
N GLY A 125 17.51 8.08 -12.36
CA GLY A 125 16.12 8.30 -11.97
C GLY A 125 15.83 7.64 -10.63
N LEU A 126 15.03 8.32 -9.81
CA LEU A 126 14.43 7.75 -8.61
C LEU A 126 12.94 7.58 -8.86
N THR A 127 12.38 6.43 -8.49
CA THR A 127 10.94 6.18 -8.53
C THR A 127 10.47 5.64 -7.20
N ALA A 128 9.24 5.97 -6.82
CA ALA A 128 8.58 5.40 -5.65
C ALA A 128 7.33 4.66 -6.14
N CYS A 129 7.07 3.49 -5.56
CA CYS A 129 5.89 2.70 -5.85
C CYS A 129 5.21 2.30 -4.54
N THR A 130 3.93 2.62 -4.40
CA THR A 130 3.13 2.28 -3.23
C THR A 130 2.17 1.14 -3.54
N SER A 131 1.91 0.27 -2.57
CA SER A 131 0.87 -0.74 -2.69
C SER A 131 -0.52 -0.19 -2.41
N ASP A 132 -1.53 -1.03 -2.57
CA ASP A 132 -2.84 -0.87 -1.93
C ASP A 132 -2.72 -0.90 -0.40
N VAL A 133 -3.76 -0.40 0.28
CA VAL A 133 -3.85 -0.42 1.75
C VAL A 133 -4.59 -1.68 2.18
N ALA A 134 -3.88 -2.57 2.87
CA ALA A 134 -4.42 -3.82 3.38
C ALA A 134 -4.85 -3.65 4.85
N ALA A 135 -6.14 -3.85 5.13
CA ALA A 135 -6.66 -3.88 6.49
C ALA A 135 -6.48 -5.28 7.12
N PHE A 136 -6.07 -5.34 8.38
CA PHE A 136 -5.87 -6.59 9.11
C PHE A 136 -6.14 -6.40 10.61
N THR A 137 -6.25 -7.50 11.35
CA THR A 137 -6.44 -7.49 12.81
C THR A 137 -5.38 -8.39 13.44
N VAL A 138 -4.79 -7.94 14.55
CA VAL A 138 -3.85 -8.72 15.36
C VAL A 138 -4.44 -8.96 16.75
N GLY A 139 -4.30 -10.18 17.27
CA GLY A 139 -4.89 -10.60 18.54
C GLY A 139 -6.31 -11.16 18.37
N GLY A 140 -7.02 -11.31 19.49
CA GLY A 140 -8.34 -11.94 19.54
C GLY A 140 -8.39 -13.22 20.36
#